data_AF-A0A5K7XAU5-F1
#
_entry.id   AF-A0A5K7XAU5-F1
#
_cell.length_a   1.000
_cell.length_b   1.000
_cell.length_c   1.000
_cell.angle_alpha   90.00
_cell.angle_beta   90.00
_cell.angle_gamma   90.00
#
_symmetry.space_group_name_H-M   'P 1'
#
loop_
_entity.id
_entity.type
_entity.pdbx_description
1 polymer ?
#
loop_
_entity_poly.entity_id
_entity_poly.type
_entity_poly.pdbx_seq_one_letter_code
_entity_poly.pdbx_strand_id
1 'polypeptide(L)' 'MSNTSCLRCHGTNFQAGSLQTAGQLHFLPQVPGLLNFLGVGSVKVESRLCMDCGTLDFTVDPAEVAERNGLNAAN' A
#
# COMPACT_ATOMS: atom_id res chain seq x y z
N MET A 1 -10.09 0.89 9.57
CA MET A 1 -9.17 0.93 10.73
C MET A 1 -7.75 0.90 10.19
N SER A 2 -7.02 2.01 10.21
CA SER A 2 -5.60 2.01 9.86
C SER A 2 -4.86 1.21 10.92
N ASN A 3 -4.20 0.13 10.52
CA ASN A 3 -3.41 -0.66 11.46
C ASN A 3 -2.17 0.16 11.83
N THR A 4 -2.20 0.78 13.00
CA THR A 4 -1.11 1.60 13.55
C THR A 4 0.06 0.76 14.07
N SER A 5 -0.06 -0.58 14.06
CA SER A 5 0.99 -1.50 14.48
C SER A 5 1.67 -2.18 13.28
N CYS A 6 2.94 -2.56 13.46
CA CYS A 6 3.70 -3.35 12.48
C CYS A 6 3.08 -4.73 12.33
N LEU A 7 2.75 -5.12 11.10
CA LEU A 7 2.14 -6.41 10.81
C LEU A 7 3.06 -7.60 11.13
N ARG A 8 4.38 -7.35 11.28
CA ARG A 8 5.38 -8.38 11.58
C ARG A 8 5.67 -8.55 13.06
N CYS A 9 5.97 -7.46 13.77
CA CYS A 9 6.37 -7.51 15.18
C CYS A 9 5.34 -6.92 16.16
N HIS A 10 4.24 -6.37 15.65
CA HIS A 10 3.23 -5.63 16.41
C HIS A 10 3.74 -4.40 17.17
N GLY A 11 5.00 -4.00 16.93
CA GLY A 11 5.57 -2.75 17.41
C GLY A 11 4.88 -1.52 16.81
N THR A 12 5.01 -0.39 17.48
CA THR A 12 4.38 0.88 17.09
C THR A 12 5.41 1.95 16.74
N ASN A 13 6.70 1.63 16.85
CA ASN A 13 7.79 2.55 16.55
C ASN A 13 8.04 2.62 15.03
N PHE A 14 7.46 3.64 14.39
CA PHE A 14 7.55 3.85 12.96
C PHE A 14 8.21 5.16 12.61
N GLN A 15 8.96 5.15 11.51
CA GLN A 15 9.47 6.34 10.85
C GLN A 15 8.92 6.43 9.43
N ALA A 16 8.30 7.56 9.09
CA ALA A 16 7.89 7.84 7.74
C ALA A 16 9.12 7.98 6.82
N GLY A 17 9.00 7.52 5.58
CA GLY A 17 10.07 7.61 4.59
C GLY A 17 9.54 7.59 3.17
N SER A 18 10.43 7.76 2.21
CA SER A 18 10.15 7.56 0.79
C SER A 18 11.03 6.45 0.23
N LEU A 19 10.44 5.60 -0.60
CA LEU A 19 11.21 4.67 -1.43
C LEU A 19 11.82 5.44 -2.61
N GLN A 20 13.14 5.36 -2.74
CA GLN A 20 13.84 5.76 -3.95
C GLN A 20 14.29 4.50 -4.69
N THR A 21 13.85 4.36 -5.93
CA THR A 21 14.20 3.26 -6.83
C THR A 21 14.73 3.83 -8.13
N ALA A 22 15.74 3.17 -8.72
CA ALA A 22 16.28 3.55 -10.04
C ALA A 22 15.36 3.11 -11.21
N GLY A 23 14.28 2.39 -10.93
CA GLY A 23 13.30 1.90 -11.91
C GLY A 23 11.89 1.80 -11.34
N GLN A 24 10.95 1.22 -12.10
CA GLN A 24 9.55 1.11 -11.69
C GLN A 24 9.33 -0.08 -10.74
N LEU A 25 8.49 0.11 -9.72
CA LEU A 25 7.96 -0.95 -8.87
C LEU A 25 6.55 -1.30 -9.35
N HIS A 26 6.33 -2.56 -9.73
CA HIS A 26 5.02 -3.08 -10.12
C HIS A 26 4.52 -4.08 -9.10
N PHE A 27 3.30 -3.87 -8.62
CA PHE A 27 2.59 -4.88 -7.85
C PHE A 27 1.73 -5.73 -8.80
N LEU A 28 2.03 -7.02 -8.89
CA LEU A 28 1.29 -7.98 -9.71
C LEU A 28 0.71 -9.07 -8.79
N PRO A 29 -0.60 -9.04 -8.48
CA PRO A 29 -1.21 -10.11 -7.71
C PRO A 29 -1.12 -11.44 -8.50
N GLN A 30 -0.88 -12.54 -7.78
CA GLN A 30 -0.78 -13.87 -8.39
C GLN A 30 -2.11 -14.37 -8.98
N VAL A 31 -3.24 -13.74 -8.63
CA VAL A 31 -4.56 -14.11 -9.13
C VAL A 31 -4.89 -13.25 -10.35
N PRO A 32 -4.97 -13.84 -11.58
CA PRO A 32 -5.06 -13.09 -12.82
C PRO A 32 -6.34 -12.24 -12.96
N GLY A 33 -7.42 -12.64 -12.28
CA GLY A 33 -8.72 -11.96 -12.38
C GLY A 33 -8.77 -10.54 -11.80
N LEU A 34 -7.80 -10.17 -10.95
CA LEU A 34 -7.72 -8.81 -10.38
C LEU A 34 -7.09 -7.79 -11.34
N LEU A 35 -6.30 -8.25 -12.32
CA LEU A 35 -5.50 -7.39 -13.18
C LEU A 35 -6.33 -6.57 -14.18
N ASN A 36 -7.52 -7.05 -14.55
CA ASN A 36 -8.43 -6.30 -15.41
C ASN A 36 -9.17 -5.17 -14.68
N PHE A 37 -9.24 -5.24 -13.34
CA PHE A 37 -9.96 -4.27 -12.51
C PHE A 37 -9.06 -3.11 -12.05
N LEU A 38 -7.78 -3.42 -11.82
CA LEU A 38 -6.75 -2.43 -11.52
C LEU A 38 -6.36 -1.72 -12.81
N GLY A 39 -7.22 -0.82 -13.30
CA GLY A 39 -6.86 0.12 -14.36
C GLY A 39 -5.48 0.68 -14.09
N VAL A 40 -4.55 0.46 -15.03
CA VAL A 40 -3.10 0.62 -14.85
C VAL A 40 -2.77 2.11 -14.66
N GLY A 41 -2.94 2.60 -13.44
CA GLY A 41 -2.70 3.97 -13.03
C GLY A 41 -1.87 3.98 -11.75
N SER A 42 -0.91 4.89 -11.67
CA SER A 42 -0.05 5.05 -10.50
C SER A 42 -0.88 5.52 -9.30
N VAL A 43 -1.09 4.66 -8.31
CA VAL A 43 -1.57 5.06 -6.98
C VAL A 43 -0.42 5.62 -6.14
N LYS A 44 -0.68 6.64 -5.33
CA LYS A 44 0.34 7.12 -4.40
C LYS A 44 0.50 6.09 -3.28
N VAL A 45 1.72 5.56 -3.15
CA VAL A 45 2.08 4.64 -2.06
C VAL A 45 2.85 5.41 -1.00
N GLU A 46 2.35 5.37 0.23
CA GLU A 46 3.08 5.84 1.41
C GLU A 46 3.90 4.70 2.00
N SER A 47 5.11 5.01 2.46
CA SER A 47 6.01 4.03 3.07
C SER A 47 6.44 4.44 4.47
N ARG A 48 6.52 3.46 5.37
CA ARG A 48 7.05 3.64 6.73
C ARG A 48 7.96 2.47 7.11
N LEU A 49 9.03 2.75 7.86
CA LEU A 49 9.95 1.76 8.39
C LEU A 49 9.63 1.51 9.87
N CYS A 50 9.41 0.25 10.25
CA CYS A 50 9.33 -0.15 11.65
C CYS A 50 10.74 -0.21 12.23
N MET A 51 11.02 0.65 13.21
CA MET A 51 12.35 0.76 13.81
C MET A 51 12.66 -0.38 14.79
N ASP A 52 11.65 -1.14 15.22
CA ASP A 52 11.83 -2.26 16.15
C ASP A 52 12.30 -3.55 15.43
N CYS A 53 11.89 -3.75 14.17
CA CYS A 53 12.19 -4.99 13.44
C CYS A 53 12.67 -4.81 11.99
N GLY A 54 12.79 -3.57 11.51
CA GLY A 54 13.26 -3.24 10.16
C GLY A 54 12.26 -3.53 9.03
N THR A 55 11.00 -3.82 9.33
CA THR A 55 9.97 -4.07 8.30
C THR A 55 9.57 -2.77 7.62
N LEU A 56 9.50 -2.79 6.28
CA LEU A 56 8.89 -1.73 5.47
C LEU A 56 7.41 -2.04 5.27
N ASP A 57 6.56 -1.11 5.68
CA ASP A 57 5.12 -1.15 5.41
C ASP A 57 4.80 -0.19 4.26
N PHE A 58 4.02 -0.67 3.30
CA PHE A 58 3.44 0.13 2.22
C PHE A 58 1.95 0.28 2.45
N THR A 59 1.47 1.51 2.41
CA THR A 59 0.05 1.83 2.56
C THR A 59 -0.39 2.64 1.36
N VAL A 60 -1.56 2.30 0.83
CA VAL A 60 -2.25 3.10 -0.19
C VAL A 60 -3.53 3.60 0.44
N ASP A 61 -3.93 4.83 0.12
CA ASP A 61 -5.22 5.36 0.60
C ASP A 61 -6.36 4.48 0.06
N PRO A 62 -7.16 3.83 0.93
CA PRO A 62 -8.29 3.03 0.50
C PRO A 62 -9.32 3.81 -0.33
N ALA A 63 -9.46 5.11 -0.11
CA ALA A 63 -10.36 5.96 -0.90
C ALA A 63 -9.83 6.15 -2.34
N GLU A 64 -8.52 6.39 -2.51
CA GLU A 64 -7.89 6.47 -3.83
C GLU A 64 -8.01 5.13 -4.58
N VAL A 65 -7.84 4.00 -3.87
CA VAL A 65 -8.03 2.66 -4.45
C VAL A 65 -9.49 2.44 -4.85
N ALA A 66 -10.45 2.83 -4.02
CA ALA A 66 -11.87 2.67 -4.31
C ALA A 66 -12.31 3.51 -5.52
N GLU A 67 -11.93 4.78 -5.56
CA GLU A 67 -12.19 5.69 -6.68
C GLU A 67 -11.65 5.12 -8.00
N ARG A 68 -10.39 4.67 -8.01
CA ARG A 68 -9.76 4.09 -9.22
C ARG A 68 -10.41 2.80 -9.69
N ASN A 69 -10.98 2.03 -8.79
CA ASN A 69 -11.69 0.81 -9.11
C ASN A 69 -13.17 1.04 -9.45
N GLY A 70 -13.64 2.30 -9.52
CA GLY A 70 -15.06 2.62 -9.74
C GLY A 70 -15.96 2.13 -8.61
N LEU A 71 -15.39 1.82 -7.45
CA LEU A 71 -16.09 1.45 -6.23
C LEU A 71 -16.52 2.74 -5.54
N ASN A 72 -17.45 3.48 -6.14
CA ASN A 72 -18.13 4.55 -5.40
C ASN A 72 -18.81 3.93 -4.18
N ALA A 73 -18.60 4.52 -3.01
CA ALA A 73 -19.20 4.12 -1.74
C ALA A 73 -20.74 4.08 -1.88
N ALA A 74 -21.25 2.90 -2.22
CA ALA A 74 -22.65 2.56 -2.08
C ALA A 74 -22.80 1.75 -0.79
N ASN A 75 -23.49 2.38 0.17
CA ASN A 75 -23.93 1.94 1.50
C ASN A 75 -23.01 2.31 2.67
#